data_AF-A0A822FV11-F1
#
_entry.id   AF-A0A822FV11-F1
#
_cell.length_a   1.000
_cell.length_b   1.000
_cell.length_c   1.000
_cell.angle_alpha   90.00
_cell.angle_beta   90.00
_cell.angle_gamma   90.00
#
_symmetry.space_group_name_H-M   'P 1'
#
loop_
_entity.id
_entity.type
_entity.pdbx_description
1 polymer ?
#
loop_
_entity_poly.entity_id
_entity_poly.type
_entity_poly.pdbx_seq_one_letter_code
_entity_poly.pdbx_strand_id
1 'polypeptide(L)'
;HHRNDLLKRWFEKRPTVSAADARSKASPFDALKASHQFKGCIDPSEPFQCPQSERCIALQFICDGHAGDCPGNLDENEETCIA
;
A
#
# COMPACT_ATOMS: atom_id res chain seq x y z
N HIS A 1 47.32 34.06 4.90
CA HIS A 1 47.20 32.73 4.26
C HIS A 1 46.29 31.83 5.12
N HIS A 2 45.33 31.15 4.50
CA HIS A 2 44.84 29.83 4.92
C HIS A 2 43.72 29.68 5.99
N ARG A 3 42.64 30.48 5.99
CA ARG A 3 41.40 30.14 6.73
C ARG A 3 40.08 30.26 5.96
N ASN A 4 40.09 30.63 4.68
CA ASN A 4 38.87 30.84 3.87
C ASN A 4 38.70 29.87 2.69
N ASP A 5 39.47 28.78 2.63
CA ASP A 5 39.45 27.85 1.50
C ASP A 5 38.55 26.61 1.71
N LEU A 6 38.20 26.30 2.96
CA LEU A 6 37.39 25.12 3.28
C LEU A 6 35.88 25.35 3.13
N LEU A 7 35.43 26.60 3.12
CA LEU A 7 34.00 26.95 2.96
C LEU A 7 33.54 26.95 1.50
N LYS A 8 34.44 27.12 0.52
CA LYS A 8 34.05 27.10 -0.91
C LYS A 8 33.80 25.69 -1.45
N ARG A 9 34.53 24.68 -0.95
CA ARG A 9 34.40 23.28 -1.38
C ARG A 9 33.09 22.60 -0.95
N TRP A 10 32.34 23.22 -0.04
CA TRP A 10 30.99 22.77 0.34
C TRP A 10 29.90 23.22 -0.64
N PHE A 11 30.13 24.28 -1.41
CA PHE A 11 29.10 24.83 -2.31
C PHE A 11 29.08 24.16 -3.70
N GLU A 12 30.17 23.50 -4.11
CA GLU A 12 30.33 22.90 -5.44
C GLU A 12 30.00 21.41 -5.52
N LYS A 13 29.80 20.72 -4.38
CA LYS A 13 29.28 19.35 -4.37
C LYS A 13 27.76 19.33 -4.27
N ARG A 14 27.10 19.97 -5.24
CA ARG A 14 25.73 19.59 -5.58
C ARG A 14 25.82 18.52 -6.67
N PRO A 15 25.42 17.26 -6.41
CA PRO A 15 25.21 16.33 -7.50
C PRO A 15 24.12 16.90 -8.40
N THR A 16 24.48 17.26 -9.64
CA THR A 16 23.53 17.53 -10.72
C THR A 16 22.94 16.18 -11.13
N VAL A 17 22.06 15.62 -10.31
CA VAL A 17 21.18 14.56 -10.80
C VAL A 17 20.17 15.23 -11.72
N SER A 18 20.34 14.91 -13.00
CA SER A 18 19.49 15.30 -14.11
C SER A 18 18.03 15.02 -13.74
N ALA A 19 17.15 15.98 -14.03
CA ALA A 19 15.73 15.93 -13.70
C ALA A 19 14.98 14.91 -14.57
N ALA A 20 15.16 13.62 -14.27
CA ALA A 20 14.36 12.53 -14.81
C ALA A 20 13.78 11.59 -13.73
N ASP A 21 14.01 11.89 -12.44
CA ASP A 21 13.38 11.16 -11.35
C ASP A 21 12.14 11.93 -10.88
N ALA A 22 11.00 11.55 -11.45
CA ALA A 22 9.68 11.96 -11.01
C ALA A 22 9.54 11.63 -9.51
N ARG A 23 9.56 12.68 -8.70
CA ARG A 23 9.30 12.65 -7.27
C ARG A 23 7.84 12.23 -7.03
N SER A 24 7.59 10.93 -6.99
CA SER A 24 6.40 10.39 -6.34
C SER A 24 6.43 10.87 -4.90
N LYS A 25 5.47 11.73 -4.55
CA LYS A 25 5.20 12.12 -3.17
C LYS A 25 4.75 10.86 -2.43
N ALA A 26 5.70 10.17 -1.80
CA ALA A 26 5.39 9.17 -0.80
C ALA A 26 4.62 9.89 0.32
N SER A 27 3.40 9.43 0.57
CA SER A 27 2.58 9.88 1.67
C SER A 27 3.28 9.50 2.98
N PRO A 28 3.10 10.22 4.11
CA PRO A 28 3.63 9.78 5.41
C PRO A 28 3.19 8.37 5.85
N PHE A 29 2.29 7.71 5.11
CA PHE A 29 1.93 6.29 5.27
C PHE A 29 2.86 5.29 4.54
N ASP A 30 3.72 5.73 3.63
CA ASP A 30 4.63 4.84 2.87
C ASP A 30 5.85 4.36 3.69
N ALA A 31 6.04 4.84 4.92
CA ALA A 31 7.14 4.42 5.80
C ALA A 31 6.90 3.08 6.52
N LEU A 32 5.74 2.43 6.32
CA LEU A 32 5.44 1.09 6.85
C LEU A 32 5.66 -0.03 5.82
N LYS A 33 6.44 0.21 4.75
CA LYS A 33 6.76 -0.79 3.71
C LYS A 33 7.95 -1.68 4.08
N ALA A 34 7.85 -2.43 5.18
CA ALA A 34 8.84 -3.48 5.49
C ALA A 34 8.32 -4.68 6.29
N SER A 35 7.00 -4.98 6.26
CA SER A 35 6.48 -6.26 6.80
C SER A 35 5.14 -6.73 6.22
N HIS A 36 4.75 -6.31 5.00
CA HIS A 36 3.59 -6.93 4.33
C HIS A 36 4.02 -8.23 3.64
N GLN A 37 4.22 -9.25 4.45
CA GLN A 37 4.38 -10.62 3.98
C GLN A 37 3.04 -11.33 4.17
N PHE A 38 2.27 -11.38 3.08
CA PHE A 38 0.99 -12.10 2.89
C PHE A 38 -0.25 -11.57 3.63
N LYS A 39 -1.38 -11.48 2.89
CA LYS A 39 -2.75 -11.75 3.39
C LYS A 39 -3.46 -10.61 4.14
N GLY A 40 -4.39 -9.93 3.47
CA GLY A 40 -5.29 -8.96 4.10
C GLY A 40 -5.49 -7.70 3.26
N CYS A 41 -6.72 -7.26 3.17
CA CYS A 41 -7.11 -6.04 2.48
C CYS A 41 -6.52 -4.80 3.16
N ILE A 42 -6.07 -3.83 2.35
CA ILE A 42 -5.43 -2.60 2.84
C ILE A 42 -6.47 -1.56 3.21
N ASP A 43 -7.63 -1.59 2.54
CA ASP A 43 -8.70 -0.63 2.79
C ASP A 43 -9.50 -1.01 4.05
N PRO A 44 -9.67 -0.09 5.01
CA PRO A 44 -10.43 -0.35 6.22
C PRO A 44 -11.94 -0.52 5.97
N SER A 45 -12.45 -0.02 4.85
CA SER A 45 -13.86 -0.18 4.45
C SER A 45 -14.12 -1.55 3.84
N GLU A 46 -13.11 -2.17 3.25
CA GLU A 46 -13.17 -3.49 2.63
C GLU A 46 -12.18 -4.47 3.27
N PRO A 47 -12.28 -4.75 4.58
CA PRO A 47 -11.24 -5.49 5.30
C PRO A 47 -11.22 -6.99 5.00
N PHE A 48 -12.23 -7.55 4.33
CA PHE A 48 -12.35 -8.97 4.08
C PHE A 48 -11.86 -9.35 2.69
N GLN A 49 -10.90 -10.28 2.63
CA GLN A 49 -10.37 -10.82 1.38
C GLN A 49 -11.06 -12.14 1.03
N CYS A 50 -11.59 -12.25 -0.19
CA CYS A 50 -12.23 -13.47 -0.67
C CYS A 50 -11.25 -14.67 -0.67
N PRO A 51 -11.67 -15.88 -0.24
CA PRO A 51 -10.76 -17.02 -0.04
C PRO A 51 -9.96 -17.47 -1.27
N GLN A 52 -10.51 -17.26 -2.46
CA GLN A 52 -9.92 -17.68 -3.75
C GLN A 52 -9.58 -16.48 -4.64
N SER A 53 -9.52 -15.27 -4.10
CA SER A 53 -9.29 -14.06 -4.88
C SER A 53 -8.53 -13.00 -4.10
N GLU A 54 -7.98 -12.04 -4.83
CA GLU A 54 -7.41 -10.82 -4.27
C GLU A 54 -8.49 -9.74 -4.08
N ARG A 55 -9.75 -10.05 -4.38
CA ARG A 55 -10.88 -9.15 -4.16
C ARG A 55 -11.11 -8.95 -2.67
N CYS A 56 -11.27 -7.68 -2.33
CA CYS A 56 -11.63 -7.19 -1.02
C CYS A 56 -13.08 -6.72 -1.05
N ILE A 57 -13.82 -7.00 0.01
CA ILE A 57 -15.19 -6.53 0.21
C ILE A 57 -15.39 -6.05 1.64
N ALA A 58 -16.39 -5.20 1.81
CA ALA A 58 -16.85 -4.79 3.14
C ALA A 58 -17.51 -5.97 3.87
N LEU A 59 -17.39 -5.99 5.20
CA LEU A 59 -18.01 -7.03 6.03
C LEU A 59 -19.54 -7.12 5.87
N GLN A 60 -20.18 -6.01 5.47
CA GLN A 60 -21.61 -5.95 5.21
C GLN A 60 -22.06 -6.74 3.97
N PHE A 61 -21.12 -7.10 3.08
CA PHE A 61 -21.37 -7.88 1.87
C PHE A 61 -21.05 -9.36 2.07
N ILE A 62 -20.81 -9.78 3.31
CA ILE A 62 -20.63 -11.19 3.66
C ILE A 62 -21.96 -11.69 4.19
N CYS A 63 -22.52 -12.72 3.57
CA CYS A 63 -23.81 -13.31 3.96
C CYS A 63 -24.96 -12.30 3.93
N ASP A 64 -24.92 -11.37 2.96
CA ASP A 64 -25.92 -10.34 2.79
C ASP A 64 -27.09 -10.80 1.91
N GLY A 65 -26.99 -12.01 1.34
CA GLY A 65 -27.98 -12.58 0.43
C GLY A 65 -27.82 -12.08 -1.00
N HIS A 66 -26.78 -11.32 -1.31
CA HIS A 66 -26.44 -10.88 -2.66
C HIS A 66 -25.42 -11.81 -3.30
N ALA A 67 -25.50 -11.93 -4.62
CA ALA A 67 -24.58 -12.77 -5.38
C ALA A 67 -23.60 -11.88 -6.16
N GLY A 68 -22.30 -12.05 -5.92
CA GLY A 68 -21.24 -11.47 -6.75
C GLY A 68 -20.27 -10.54 -6.02
N ASP A 69 -20.38 -10.44 -4.70
CA ASP A 69 -19.44 -9.68 -3.88
C ASP A 69 -18.07 -10.37 -3.87
N CYS A 70 -18.02 -11.69 -3.71
CA CYS A 70 -16.85 -12.49 -4.06
C CYS A 70 -17.04 -13.25 -5.39
N PRO A 71 -15.94 -13.47 -6.14
CA PRO A 71 -16.00 -14.32 -7.32
C PRO A 71 -16.41 -15.74 -6.90
N GLY A 72 -17.43 -16.27 -7.58
CA GLY A 72 -17.99 -17.58 -7.26
C GLY A 72 -18.96 -17.59 -6.07
N ASN A 73 -19.47 -16.42 -5.63
CA ASN A 73 -20.39 -16.29 -4.48
C ASN A 73 -19.83 -16.89 -3.19
N LEU A 74 -18.51 -16.83 -3.01
CA LEU A 74 -17.83 -17.39 -1.83
C LEU A 74 -18.17 -16.62 -0.55
N ASP A 75 -18.59 -15.37 -0.69
CA ASP A 75 -19.16 -14.50 0.34
C ASP A 75 -20.48 -15.04 0.91
N GLU A 76 -21.24 -15.81 0.12
CA GLU A 76 -22.51 -16.44 0.51
C GLU A 76 -22.36 -17.93 0.85
N ASN A 77 -21.14 -18.48 0.77
CA ASN A 77 -20.91 -19.87 1.11
C ASN A 77 -21.05 -20.10 2.61
N GLU A 78 -21.62 -21.24 2.98
CA GLU A 78 -21.77 -21.64 4.38
C GLU A 78 -20.44 -21.53 5.13
N GLU A 79 -19.34 -22.09 4.60
CA GLU A 79 -18.00 -22.02 5.20
C GLU A 79 -17.50 -20.60 5.51
N THR A 80 -17.95 -19.59 4.77
CA THR A 80 -17.60 -18.18 5.01
C THR A 80 -18.55 -17.53 6.03
N CYS A 81 -19.83 -17.95 6.04
CA CYS A 81 -20.87 -17.44 6.93
C CYS A 81 -20.87 -17.99 8.36
N ILE A 82 -20.14 -19.08 8.61
CA ILE A 82 -20.00 -19.70 9.95
C ILE A 82 -18.69 -19.35 10.68
N ALA A 83 -17.86 -18.45 10.14
CA ALA A 83 -16.53 -18.12 10.68
C ALA A 83 -16.55 -17.03 11.78
#